data_AF-A0A6J5A1E9-F1
#
_entry.id   AF-A0A6J5A1E9-F1
#
_cell.length_a   1.000
_cell.length_b   1.000
_cell.length_c   1.000
_cell.angle_alpha   90.00
_cell.angle_beta   90.00
_cell.angle_gamma   90.00
#
_symmetry.space_group_name_H-M   'P 1'
#
loop_
_entity.id
_entity.type
_entity.pdbx_description
1 polymer ?
#
loop_
_entity_poly.entity_id
_entity_poly.type
_entity_poly.pdbx_seq_one_letter_code
_entity_poly.pdbx_strand_id
1 'polypeptide(L)'
;MSKRTDTVLHITPAQYREYAEIAKANGMVLRLFEQPARIIGLVGGLDPAAIDATSSSEIGSLVEAPFLLLCSSVNAGEVRRRGRNRYECDLSKLTDAEMYRFWLFHEIGHKANNYNTLSYQFKHFGKDPLYADTLRRMEYANEVLADRWAWSQVCDRPMPLTARGQEHQEALAAELAYLDGITGGPRNHANPWPHVQPGRYHAVPLRMLARSDAALWIGPDVSPAVTRRAQEYEAKVKRNPGHYLPESLLLRDGGGAVPTFAALEVDDE
;
A
#
# COMPACT_ATOMS: atom_id res chain seq x y z
N MET A 1 24.93 -3.21 13.77
CA MET A 1 23.96 -4.09 14.45
C MET A 1 22.56 -3.53 14.22
N SER A 2 21.73 -4.20 13.43
CA SER A 2 20.37 -3.75 13.15
C SER A 2 19.42 -4.14 14.29
N LYS A 3 18.94 -3.13 15.01
CA LYS A 3 18.11 -3.26 16.22
C LYS A 3 16.72 -3.81 15.88
N ARG A 4 16.20 -4.67 16.76
CA ARG A 4 14.83 -5.21 16.73
C ARG A 4 14.22 -4.96 18.09
N THR A 5 13.21 -4.09 18.18
CA THR A 5 12.55 -3.78 19.45
C THR A 5 11.04 -3.77 19.34
N ASP A 6 10.36 -4.08 20.44
CA ASP A 6 8.90 -4.08 20.52
C ASP A 6 8.32 -2.68 20.78
N THR A 7 9.00 -1.63 20.30
CA THR A 7 8.58 -0.24 20.46
C THR A 7 7.62 0.21 19.36
N VAL A 8 6.98 1.36 19.57
CA VAL A 8 6.30 2.08 18.49
C VAL A 8 7.34 2.86 17.70
N LEU A 9 7.41 2.59 16.40
CA LEU A 9 8.23 3.32 15.45
C LEU A 9 7.41 4.48 14.90
N HIS A 10 8.06 5.60 14.63
CA HIS A 10 7.45 6.78 14.04
C HIS A 10 8.19 7.15 12.77
N ILE A 11 7.46 7.40 11.69
CA ILE A 11 8.07 7.91 10.47
C ILE A 11 8.61 9.31 10.72
N THR A 12 9.84 9.56 10.28
CA THR A 12 10.43 10.89 10.36
C THR A 12 10.13 11.72 9.10
N PRO A 13 10.19 13.05 9.18
CA PRO A 13 10.07 13.89 7.98
C PRO A 13 11.13 13.61 6.92
N ALA A 14 12.32 13.15 7.31
CA ALA A 14 13.35 12.71 6.36
C ALA A 14 12.91 11.45 5.60
N GLN A 15 12.43 10.43 6.32
CA GLN A 15 11.92 9.20 5.72
C GLN A 15 10.70 9.47 4.84
N TYR A 16 9.76 10.31 5.28
CA TYR A 16 8.60 10.68 4.46
C TYR A 16 9.04 11.26 3.11
N ARG A 17 9.99 12.19 3.10
CA ARG A 17 10.47 12.81 1.86
C ARG A 17 11.16 11.80 0.95
N GLU A 18 11.99 10.91 1.50
CA GLU A 18 12.59 9.82 0.72
C GLU A 18 11.50 8.91 0.11
N TYR A 19 10.54 8.47 0.93
CA TYR A 19 9.50 7.54 0.50
C TYR A 19 8.51 8.17 -0.47
N ALA A 20 8.27 9.48 -0.37
CA ALA A 20 7.44 10.20 -1.32
C ALA A 20 8.07 10.22 -2.71
N GLU A 21 9.39 10.37 -2.81
CA GLU A 21 10.10 10.28 -4.08
C GLU A 21 10.12 8.85 -4.64
N ILE A 22 10.24 7.83 -3.77
CA ILE A 22 10.10 6.42 -4.18
C ILE A 22 8.68 6.14 -4.71
N ALA A 23 7.64 6.63 -4.04
CA ALA A 23 6.26 6.48 -4.50
C ALA A 23 6.05 7.16 -5.86
N LYS A 24 6.58 8.38 -6.04
CA LYS A 24 6.51 9.13 -7.31
C LYS A 24 7.18 8.39 -8.46
N ALA A 25 8.35 7.80 -8.21
CA ALA A 25 9.04 6.97 -9.20
C ALA A 25 8.21 5.76 -9.65
N ASN A 26 7.22 5.35 -8.87
CA ASN A 26 6.27 4.28 -9.18
C ASN A 26 4.88 4.82 -9.60
N GLY A 27 4.79 6.10 -9.96
CA GLY A 27 3.55 6.73 -10.45
C GLY A 27 2.50 7.01 -9.37
N MET A 28 2.90 7.04 -8.09
CA MET A 28 2.00 7.24 -6.95
C MET A 28 2.38 8.45 -6.11
N VAL A 29 1.40 9.01 -5.41
CA VAL A 29 1.60 10.03 -4.39
C VAL A 29 1.58 9.42 -2.99
N LEU A 30 2.49 9.84 -2.11
CA LEU A 30 2.57 9.32 -0.73
C LEU A 30 1.85 10.25 0.25
N ARG A 31 0.97 9.65 1.04
CA ARG A 31 0.31 10.32 2.15
C ARG A 31 0.43 9.52 3.43
N LEU A 32 0.49 10.26 4.54
CA LEU A 32 0.45 9.69 5.87
C LEU A 32 -0.97 9.72 6.44
N PHE A 33 -1.30 8.69 7.22
CA PHE A 33 -2.51 8.65 8.03
C PHE A 33 -2.17 8.29 9.48
N GLU A 34 -3.07 8.63 10.40
CA GLU A 34 -2.88 8.41 11.84
C GLU A 34 -3.76 7.24 12.33
N GLN A 35 -3.26 6.55 13.36
CA GLN A 35 -3.94 5.43 14.04
C GLN A 35 -5.31 5.86 14.65
N PRO A 36 -6.25 4.92 14.92
CA PRO A 36 -6.08 3.47 15.00
C PRO A 36 -6.46 2.76 13.69
N ALA A 37 -5.50 2.62 12.78
CA ALA A 37 -5.65 1.74 11.64
C ALA A 37 -4.87 0.46 11.89
N ARG A 38 -5.53 -0.68 11.77
CA ARG A 38 -4.84 -1.99 11.73
C ARG A 38 -3.98 -2.17 10.47
N ILE A 39 -4.15 -1.26 9.51
CA ILE A 39 -3.48 -1.20 8.21
C ILE A 39 -2.20 -0.37 8.39
N ILE A 40 -1.08 -0.86 7.86
CA ILE A 40 0.22 -0.19 7.94
C ILE A 40 0.50 0.60 6.66
N GLY A 41 0.16 0.01 5.51
CA GLY A 41 0.17 0.65 4.20
C GLY A 41 -1.10 0.30 3.42
N LEU A 42 -1.44 1.13 2.45
CA LEU A 42 -2.49 0.83 1.48
C LEU A 42 -2.21 1.55 0.16
N VAL A 43 -2.06 0.81 -0.93
CA VAL A 43 -2.20 1.36 -2.28
C VAL A 43 -3.69 1.42 -2.67
N GLY A 44 -4.12 2.53 -3.28
CA GLY A 44 -5.53 2.74 -3.58
C GLY A 44 -5.82 3.42 -4.91
N GLY A 45 -7.04 3.96 -5.01
CA GLY A 45 -7.53 4.73 -6.14
C GLY A 45 -6.82 6.09 -6.26
N LEU A 46 -7.56 7.14 -6.60
CA LEU A 46 -6.98 8.45 -6.82
C LEU A 46 -7.13 9.36 -5.58
N ASP A 47 -6.08 10.11 -5.23
CA ASP A 47 -6.11 11.17 -4.21
C ASP A 47 -5.76 12.51 -4.90
N PRO A 48 -6.48 13.60 -4.61
CA PRO A 48 -6.11 14.90 -5.14
C PRO A 48 -4.77 15.38 -4.58
N ALA A 49 -3.91 15.83 -5.47
CA ALA A 49 -2.56 16.29 -5.17
C ALA A 49 -2.28 17.61 -5.90
N ALA A 50 -1.45 18.46 -5.29
CA ALA A 50 -0.91 19.64 -5.93
C ALA A 50 0.17 19.24 -6.95
N ILE A 51 0.05 19.69 -8.20
CA ILE A 51 1.07 19.57 -9.24
C ILE A 51 2.36 20.27 -8.77
N ASP A 52 2.24 21.46 -8.20
CA ASP A 52 3.32 22.19 -7.52
C ASP A 52 2.76 22.89 -6.27
N ALA A 53 3.33 22.58 -5.10
CA ALA A 53 2.93 23.13 -3.82
C ALA A 53 3.48 24.55 -3.55
N THR A 54 4.45 25.03 -4.34
CA THR A 54 5.09 26.35 -4.16
C THR A 54 4.35 27.47 -4.88
N SER A 55 3.47 27.15 -5.83
CA SER A 55 2.79 28.13 -6.67
C SER A 55 1.27 27.99 -6.64
N SER A 56 0.58 29.12 -6.46
CA SER A 56 -0.89 29.18 -6.55
C SER A 56 -1.40 29.72 -7.89
N SER A 57 -0.49 30.15 -8.78
CA SER A 57 -0.83 30.77 -10.07
C SER A 57 -1.32 29.75 -11.10
N GLU A 58 -1.06 28.47 -10.90
CA GLU A 58 -1.64 27.39 -11.70
C GLU A 58 -3.09 27.16 -11.26
N ILE A 59 -4.02 27.88 -11.90
CA ILE A 59 -5.45 27.57 -11.86
C ILE A 59 -5.62 26.28 -12.70
N GLY A 60 -5.54 25.13 -12.05
CA GLY A 60 -5.30 23.81 -12.67
C GLY A 60 -4.25 22.95 -11.95
N SER A 61 -3.62 23.50 -10.90
CA SER A 61 -2.59 22.86 -10.05
C SER A 61 -3.01 21.61 -9.30
N LEU A 62 -4.18 21.02 -9.55
CA LEU A 62 -4.62 19.81 -8.87
C LEU A 62 -4.76 18.66 -9.86
N VAL A 63 -4.24 17.51 -9.48
CA VAL A 63 -4.37 16.26 -10.21
C VAL A 63 -4.89 15.18 -9.28
N GLU A 64 -5.71 14.29 -9.80
CA GLU A 64 -6.03 13.01 -9.17
C GLU A 64 -4.98 11.98 -9.59
N ALA A 65 -4.21 11.49 -8.61
CA ALA A 65 -3.13 10.55 -8.83
C ALA A 65 -3.31 9.29 -7.97
N PRO A 66 -2.89 8.11 -8.45
CA PRO A 66 -2.83 6.91 -7.63
C PRO A 66 -2.10 7.19 -6.30
N PHE A 67 -2.66 6.74 -5.18
CA PHE A 67 -2.06 7.02 -3.88
C PHE A 67 -1.50 5.78 -3.21
N LEU A 68 -0.50 6.03 -2.37
CA LEU A 68 0.00 5.12 -1.36
C LEU A 68 -0.18 5.78 0.01
N LEU A 69 -0.89 5.10 0.90
CA LEU A 69 -1.04 5.46 2.30
C LEU A 69 0.00 4.73 3.13
N LEU A 70 0.62 5.42 4.07
CA LEU A 70 1.51 4.81 5.06
C LEU A 70 1.20 5.39 6.44
N CYS A 71 1.09 4.53 7.46
CA CYS A 71 0.79 5.00 8.80
C CYS A 71 1.93 5.86 9.37
N SER A 72 1.60 6.86 10.18
CA SER A 72 2.60 7.70 10.85
C SER A 72 3.31 6.98 12.00
N SER A 73 2.73 5.88 12.50
CA SER A 73 3.28 5.06 13.58
C SER A 73 3.00 3.57 13.39
N VAL A 74 4.00 2.74 13.68
CA VAL A 74 3.93 1.27 13.60
C VAL A 74 4.26 0.66 14.95
N ASN A 75 3.39 -0.21 15.45
CA ASN A 75 3.73 -1.07 16.60
C ASN A 75 4.60 -2.25 16.12
N ALA A 76 5.92 -2.14 16.28
CA ALA A 76 6.85 -3.13 15.77
C ALA A 76 6.72 -4.51 16.44
N GLY A 77 6.37 -4.55 17.74
CA GLY A 77 6.11 -5.79 18.45
C GLY A 77 4.92 -6.55 17.88
N GLU A 78 3.84 -5.84 17.55
CA GLU A 78 2.66 -6.44 16.94
C GLU A 78 2.91 -6.93 15.52
N VAL A 79 3.64 -6.15 14.72
CA VAL A 79 4.07 -6.58 13.37
C VAL A 79 4.86 -7.87 13.45
N ARG A 80 5.82 -7.98 14.38
CA ARG A 80 6.63 -9.20 14.51
C ARG A 80 5.83 -10.38 15.02
N ARG A 81 4.88 -10.16 15.93
CA ARG A 81 3.99 -11.20 16.44
C ARG A 81 3.15 -11.79 15.30
N ARG A 82 2.54 -10.94 14.48
CA ARG A 82 1.71 -11.35 13.33
C ARG A 82 2.55 -11.87 12.16
N GLY A 83 3.76 -11.33 11.98
CA GLY A 83 4.68 -11.66 10.90
C GLY A 83 5.06 -13.13 10.84
N ARG A 84 5.08 -13.81 11.99
CA ARG A 84 5.32 -15.27 12.07
C ARG A 84 4.22 -16.10 11.42
N ASN A 85 3.04 -15.54 11.26
CA ASN A 85 1.84 -16.18 10.74
C ASN A 85 1.45 -15.66 9.36
N ARG A 86 2.30 -14.86 8.71
CA ARG A 86 2.13 -14.50 7.30
C ARG A 86 2.18 -15.76 6.43
N TYR A 87 1.63 -15.64 5.23
CA TYR A 87 1.44 -16.74 4.30
C TYR A 87 2.73 -17.48 3.94
N GLU A 88 3.78 -16.71 3.69
CA GLU A 88 5.07 -17.25 3.29
C GLU A 88 6.24 -16.56 4.00
N CYS A 89 6.33 -15.23 3.88
CA CYS A 89 7.47 -14.46 4.40
C CYS A 89 7.37 -14.21 5.92
N ASP A 90 8.37 -14.62 6.71
CA ASP A 90 8.44 -14.34 8.15
C ASP A 90 8.89 -12.90 8.43
N LEU A 91 7.91 -11.99 8.49
CA LEU A 91 8.15 -10.58 8.77
C LEU A 91 8.63 -10.31 10.20
N SER A 92 8.64 -11.31 11.10
CA SER A 92 9.24 -11.15 12.43
C SER A 92 10.75 -10.91 12.38
N LYS A 93 11.37 -11.22 11.24
CA LYS A 93 12.80 -11.00 10.98
C LYS A 93 13.13 -9.59 10.51
N LEU A 94 12.14 -8.72 10.28
CA LEU A 94 12.37 -7.31 9.95
C LEU A 94 13.00 -6.58 11.15
N THR A 95 14.03 -5.81 10.84
CA THR A 95 14.65 -4.87 11.77
C THR A 95 13.82 -3.59 11.86
N ASP A 96 14.01 -2.79 12.91
CA ASP A 96 13.25 -1.54 13.08
C ASP A 96 13.46 -0.59 11.89
N ALA A 97 14.68 -0.54 11.34
CA ALA A 97 15.04 0.31 10.22
C ALA A 97 14.41 -0.12 8.89
N GLU A 98 14.14 -1.42 8.71
CA GLU A 98 13.56 -1.97 7.49
C GLU A 98 12.04 -1.82 7.44
N MET A 99 11.38 -1.71 8.59
CA MET A 99 9.94 -1.91 8.71
C MET A 99 9.12 -0.95 7.83
N TYR A 100 9.38 0.35 7.88
CA TYR A 100 8.65 1.30 7.03
C TYR A 100 8.93 1.11 5.54
N ARG A 101 10.19 0.87 5.18
CA ARG A 101 10.59 0.68 3.79
C ARG A 101 9.98 -0.61 3.22
N PHE A 102 9.89 -1.66 4.04
CA PHE A 102 9.22 -2.91 3.68
C PHE A 102 7.76 -2.66 3.32
N TRP A 103 6.99 -1.98 4.18
CA TRP A 103 5.58 -1.71 3.89
C TRP A 103 5.39 -0.79 2.69
N LEU A 104 6.25 0.22 2.50
CA LEU A 104 6.25 1.03 1.29
C LEU A 104 6.38 0.16 0.02
N PHE A 105 7.37 -0.74 -0.02
CA PHE A 105 7.57 -1.60 -1.17
C PHE A 105 6.55 -2.74 -1.27
N HIS A 106 5.91 -3.15 -0.18
CA HIS A 106 4.78 -4.08 -0.18
C HIS A 106 3.61 -3.49 -0.96
N GLU A 107 3.23 -2.25 -0.64
CA GLU A 107 2.17 -1.54 -1.38
C GLU A 107 2.54 -1.27 -2.85
N ILE A 108 3.82 -0.97 -3.14
CA ILE A 108 4.32 -0.88 -4.52
C ILE A 108 4.23 -2.25 -5.21
N GLY A 109 4.49 -3.35 -4.49
CA GLY A 109 4.44 -4.73 -4.98
C GLY A 109 3.07 -5.11 -5.54
N HIS A 110 1.99 -4.65 -4.90
CA HIS A 110 0.61 -4.80 -5.40
C HIS A 110 0.36 -4.11 -6.76
N LYS A 111 1.27 -3.24 -7.21
CA LYS A 111 1.27 -2.69 -8.57
C LYS A 111 2.36 -3.32 -9.43
N ALA A 112 3.56 -3.52 -8.90
CA ALA A 112 4.73 -3.91 -9.68
C ALA A 112 4.71 -5.38 -10.16
N ASN A 113 4.08 -6.28 -9.41
CA ASN A 113 4.04 -7.70 -9.73
C ASN A 113 2.77 -8.35 -9.16
N ASN A 114 1.64 -8.17 -9.83
CA ASN A 114 0.33 -8.49 -9.27
C ASN A 114 -0.65 -9.05 -10.31
N TYR A 115 -1.55 -9.94 -9.89
CA TYR A 115 -2.71 -10.32 -10.68
C TYR A 115 -3.78 -9.21 -10.61
N ASN A 116 -4.26 -8.73 -11.76
CA ASN A 116 -5.23 -7.65 -11.82
C ASN A 116 -6.65 -8.13 -11.48
N THR A 117 -7.00 -8.07 -10.21
CA THR A 117 -8.32 -8.47 -9.70
C THR A 117 -9.44 -7.68 -10.36
N LEU A 118 -9.29 -6.37 -10.57
CA LEU A 118 -10.32 -5.53 -11.18
C LEU A 118 -10.61 -5.91 -12.65
N SER A 119 -9.56 -6.17 -13.44
CA SER A 119 -9.74 -6.65 -14.81
C SER A 119 -10.39 -8.03 -14.86
N TYR A 120 -10.04 -8.92 -13.92
CA TYR A 120 -10.71 -10.20 -13.77
C TYR A 120 -12.20 -10.01 -13.42
N GLN A 121 -12.49 -9.13 -12.47
CA GLN A 121 -13.84 -8.78 -12.04
C GLN A 121 -14.72 -8.36 -13.22
N PHE A 122 -14.29 -7.35 -13.99
CA PHE A 122 -15.05 -6.86 -15.14
C PHE A 122 -15.25 -7.89 -16.24
N LYS A 123 -14.30 -8.81 -16.43
CA LYS A 123 -14.37 -9.82 -17.49
C LYS A 123 -15.32 -10.97 -17.11
N HIS A 124 -15.30 -11.40 -15.85
CA HIS A 124 -15.89 -12.68 -15.41
C HIS A 124 -17.11 -12.55 -14.49
N PHE A 125 -17.43 -11.35 -13.97
CA PHE A 125 -18.60 -11.16 -13.10
C PHE A 125 -19.90 -11.63 -13.77
N GLY A 126 -20.63 -12.50 -13.08
CA GLY A 126 -21.89 -13.08 -13.56
C GLY A 126 -21.76 -14.10 -14.69
N LYS A 127 -20.52 -14.49 -15.07
CA LYS A 127 -20.26 -15.43 -16.18
C LYS A 127 -19.56 -16.72 -15.75
N ASP A 128 -18.78 -16.66 -14.67
CA ASP A 128 -17.97 -17.76 -14.19
C ASP A 128 -18.47 -18.23 -12.80
N PRO A 129 -18.89 -19.49 -12.62
CA PRO A 129 -19.30 -20.00 -11.31
C PRO A 129 -18.14 -20.02 -10.29
N LEU A 130 -16.89 -20.08 -10.74
CA LEU A 130 -15.68 -20.06 -9.90
C LEU A 130 -15.14 -18.64 -9.67
N TYR A 131 -15.88 -17.62 -10.11
CA TYR A 131 -15.49 -16.21 -10.04
C TYR A 131 -15.02 -15.78 -8.65
N ALA A 132 -15.85 -16.04 -7.63
CA ALA A 132 -15.57 -15.60 -6.27
C ALA A 132 -14.38 -16.35 -5.66
N ASP A 133 -14.22 -17.63 -6.00
CA ASP A 133 -13.12 -18.44 -5.52
C ASP A 133 -11.79 -17.99 -6.15
N THR A 134 -11.79 -17.78 -7.47
CA THR A 134 -10.61 -17.29 -8.21
C THR A 134 -10.17 -15.93 -7.71
N LEU A 135 -11.10 -15.02 -7.38
CA LEU A 135 -10.75 -13.72 -6.80
C LEU A 135 -10.06 -13.85 -5.44
N ARG A 136 -10.57 -14.71 -4.54
CA ARG A 136 -9.94 -14.95 -3.24
C ARG A 136 -8.54 -15.54 -3.39
N ARG A 137 -8.36 -16.46 -4.33
CA ARG A 137 -7.05 -17.03 -4.69
C ARG A 137 -6.08 -15.95 -5.20
N MET A 138 -6.54 -15.06 -6.10
CA MET A 138 -5.76 -13.93 -6.58
C MET A 138 -5.35 -12.98 -5.46
N GLU A 139 -6.28 -12.60 -4.57
CA GLU A 139 -5.98 -11.72 -3.42
C GLU A 139 -4.91 -12.32 -2.51
N TYR A 140 -5.02 -13.61 -2.22
CA TYR A 140 -4.01 -14.33 -1.46
C TYR A 140 -2.63 -14.32 -2.16
N ALA A 141 -2.60 -14.71 -3.44
CA ALA A 141 -1.36 -14.77 -4.21
C ALA A 141 -0.69 -13.39 -4.32
N ASN A 142 -1.50 -12.34 -4.47
CA ASN A 142 -1.05 -10.96 -4.53
C ASN A 142 -0.36 -10.49 -3.24
N GLU A 143 -0.84 -10.90 -2.07
CA GLU A 143 -0.16 -10.62 -0.78
C GLU A 143 1.22 -11.30 -0.71
N VAL A 144 1.32 -12.54 -1.19
CA VAL A 144 2.60 -13.28 -1.25
C VAL A 144 3.57 -12.60 -2.21
N LEU A 145 3.12 -12.24 -3.43
CA LEU A 145 3.94 -11.58 -4.42
C LEU A 145 4.41 -10.19 -3.94
N ALA A 146 3.54 -9.45 -3.25
CA ALA A 146 3.89 -8.17 -2.64
C ALA A 146 4.95 -8.32 -1.53
N ASP A 147 4.85 -9.34 -0.68
CA ASP A 147 5.88 -9.65 0.32
C ASP A 147 7.23 -10.02 -0.31
N ARG A 148 7.22 -10.91 -1.30
CA ARG A 148 8.42 -11.30 -2.05
C ARG A 148 9.09 -10.09 -2.69
N TRP A 149 8.29 -9.23 -3.34
CA TRP A 149 8.76 -7.99 -3.93
C TRP A 149 9.40 -7.09 -2.86
N ALA A 150 8.66 -6.77 -1.79
CA ALA A 150 9.15 -5.93 -0.71
C ALA A 150 10.46 -6.45 -0.09
N TRP A 151 10.54 -7.75 0.15
CA TRP A 151 11.75 -8.36 0.68
C TRP A 151 12.95 -8.15 -0.25
N SER A 152 12.78 -8.39 -1.55
CA SER A 152 13.84 -8.20 -2.56
C SER A 152 14.34 -6.76 -2.68
N GLN A 153 13.50 -5.77 -2.37
CA GLN A 153 13.84 -4.35 -2.47
C GLN A 153 14.51 -3.79 -1.20
N VAL A 154 14.29 -4.44 -0.05
CA VAL A 154 14.64 -3.89 1.26
C VAL A 154 15.72 -4.69 1.97
N CYS A 155 15.72 -6.00 1.79
CA CYS A 155 16.58 -6.90 2.52
C CYS A 155 17.66 -7.49 1.60
N ASP A 156 18.91 -7.45 2.05
CA ASP A 156 20.09 -7.99 1.37
C ASP A 156 20.36 -9.47 1.69
N ARG A 157 19.37 -10.16 2.26
CA ARG A 157 19.47 -11.53 2.77
C ARG A 157 18.32 -12.38 2.23
N PRO A 158 18.47 -13.73 2.21
CA PRO A 158 17.40 -14.62 1.80
C PRO A 158 16.10 -14.37 2.60
N MET A 159 14.97 -14.48 1.91
CA MET A 159 13.65 -14.34 2.53
C MET A 159 13.42 -15.49 3.51
N PRO A 160 13.22 -15.22 4.81
CA PRO A 160 12.90 -16.24 5.78
C PRO A 160 11.46 -16.70 5.56
N LEU A 161 11.25 -18.00 5.56
CA LEU A 161 9.91 -18.58 5.47
C LEU A 161 9.30 -18.73 6.86
N THR A 162 7.98 -18.54 6.96
CA THR A 162 7.19 -18.98 8.12
C THR A 162 7.11 -20.52 8.13
N ALA A 163 6.71 -21.12 9.25
CA ALA A 163 6.50 -22.58 9.32
C ALA A 163 5.49 -23.05 8.25
N ARG A 164 4.39 -22.31 8.12
CA ARG A 164 3.38 -22.52 7.06
C ARG A 164 3.96 -22.33 5.66
N GLY A 165 4.77 -21.29 5.46
CA GLY A 165 5.45 -21.05 4.20
C GLY A 165 6.38 -22.20 3.80
N GLN A 166 7.04 -22.85 4.76
CA GLN A 166 7.88 -24.03 4.52
C GLN A 166 7.06 -25.27 4.15
N GLU A 167 5.96 -25.49 4.87
CA GLU A 167 5.08 -26.65 4.70
C GLU A 167 4.32 -26.61 3.36
N HIS A 168 3.86 -25.44 2.92
CA HIS A 168 2.96 -25.30 1.78
C HIS A 168 3.62 -24.76 0.50
N GLN A 169 4.96 -24.89 0.36
CA GLN A 169 5.67 -24.34 -0.82
C GLN A 169 5.13 -24.90 -2.14
N GLU A 170 4.90 -26.21 -2.20
CA GLU A 170 4.42 -26.88 -3.41
C GLU A 170 2.97 -26.45 -3.75
N ALA A 171 2.10 -26.37 -2.75
CA ALA A 171 0.72 -25.89 -2.91
C ALA A 171 0.67 -24.44 -3.41
N LEU A 172 1.50 -23.56 -2.84
CA LEU A 172 1.61 -22.17 -3.30
C LEU A 172 2.14 -22.10 -4.75
N ALA A 173 3.12 -22.92 -5.11
CA ALA A 173 3.62 -22.97 -6.49
C ALA A 173 2.55 -23.46 -7.48
N ALA A 174 1.78 -24.48 -7.10
CA ALA A 174 0.66 -24.98 -7.89
C ALA A 174 -0.44 -23.92 -8.07
N GLU A 175 -0.76 -23.16 -7.02
CA GLU A 175 -1.73 -22.06 -7.12
C GLU A 175 -1.25 -20.96 -8.08
N LEU A 176 0.00 -20.53 -7.97
CA LEU A 176 0.55 -19.52 -8.88
C LEU A 176 0.50 -20.01 -10.33
N ALA A 177 0.83 -21.29 -10.59
CA ALA A 177 0.72 -21.88 -11.91
C ALA A 177 -0.73 -21.93 -12.44
N TYR A 178 -1.69 -22.25 -11.58
CA TYR A 178 -3.12 -22.22 -11.91
C TYR A 178 -3.58 -20.80 -12.30
N LEU A 179 -3.27 -19.81 -11.46
CA LEU A 179 -3.61 -18.41 -11.71
C LEU A 179 -2.92 -17.87 -12.96
N ASP A 180 -1.68 -18.26 -13.23
CA ASP A 180 -0.97 -17.93 -14.45
C ASP A 180 -1.69 -18.47 -15.69
N GLY A 181 -2.19 -19.72 -15.63
CA GLY A 181 -2.96 -20.33 -16.72
C GLY A 181 -4.27 -19.59 -17.05
N ILE A 182 -4.93 -19.02 -16.04
CA ILE A 182 -6.22 -18.31 -16.21
C ILE A 182 -6.02 -16.84 -16.61
N THR A 183 -5.05 -16.18 -16.00
CA THR A 183 -4.87 -14.72 -16.09
C THR A 183 -3.79 -14.32 -17.11
N GLY A 184 -2.94 -15.27 -17.52
CA GLY A 184 -1.73 -15.00 -18.31
C GLY A 184 -0.57 -14.45 -17.47
N GLY A 185 -0.61 -14.65 -16.15
CA GLY A 185 0.44 -14.27 -15.21
C GLY A 185 0.29 -12.89 -14.57
N PRO A 186 1.04 -12.62 -13.48
CA PRO A 186 1.09 -11.31 -12.86
C PRO A 186 1.76 -10.29 -13.79
N ARG A 187 1.39 -9.02 -13.66
CA ARG A 187 1.92 -7.95 -14.50
C ARG A 187 2.36 -6.76 -13.67
N ASN A 188 3.24 -5.97 -14.28
CA ASN A 188 3.59 -4.66 -13.78
C ASN A 188 2.53 -3.63 -14.22
N HIS A 189 1.84 -3.09 -13.24
CA HIS A 189 0.87 -2.02 -13.32
C HIS A 189 1.37 -0.72 -12.67
N ALA A 190 2.60 -0.71 -12.16
CA ALA A 190 3.29 0.50 -11.71
C ALA A 190 3.78 1.26 -12.96
N ASN A 191 2.89 2.09 -13.51
CA ASN A 191 3.20 2.95 -14.66
C ASN A 191 3.41 4.39 -14.20
N PRO A 192 4.32 5.15 -14.84
CA PRO A 192 4.47 6.57 -14.58
C PRO A 192 3.13 7.29 -14.81
N TRP A 193 2.67 8.03 -13.80
CA TRP A 193 1.49 8.87 -13.94
C TRP A 193 1.94 10.26 -14.43
N PRO A 194 1.37 10.82 -15.52
CA PRO A 194 1.94 12.00 -16.19
C PRO A 194 2.23 13.20 -15.28
N HIS A 195 1.41 13.40 -14.25
CA HIS A 195 1.52 14.53 -13.32
C HIS A 195 2.20 14.16 -11.99
N VAL A 196 2.63 12.91 -11.82
CA VAL A 196 3.42 12.47 -10.68
C VAL A 196 4.90 12.58 -11.07
N GLN A 197 5.44 13.79 -10.90
CA GLN A 197 6.82 14.10 -11.22
C GLN A 197 7.70 14.10 -9.96
N PRO A 198 8.99 13.74 -10.08
CA PRO A 198 9.94 13.88 -8.98
C PRO A 198 10.03 15.32 -8.49
N GLY A 199 10.39 15.48 -7.22
CA GLY A 199 10.65 16.77 -6.61
C GLY A 199 9.74 17.04 -5.41
N ARG A 200 10.35 17.55 -4.34
CA ARG A 200 9.75 17.71 -3.01
C ARG A 200 8.37 18.35 -3.01
N TYR A 201 8.17 19.37 -3.83
CA TYR A 201 6.92 20.16 -3.88
C TYR A 201 5.97 19.73 -4.99
N HIS A 202 6.34 18.74 -5.81
CA HIS A 202 5.48 18.21 -6.87
C HIS A 202 4.64 17.04 -6.40
N ALA A 203 3.45 16.90 -6.98
CA ALA A 203 2.50 15.81 -6.73
C ALA A 203 2.27 15.54 -5.23
N VAL A 204 2.06 16.60 -4.44
CA VAL A 204 1.89 16.52 -2.98
C VAL A 204 0.40 16.38 -2.65
N PRO A 205 -0.03 15.31 -1.97
CA PRO A 205 -1.44 15.12 -1.61
C PRO A 205 -2.00 16.31 -0.82
N LEU A 206 -3.22 16.74 -1.16
CA LEU A 206 -3.89 17.84 -0.47
C LEU A 206 -4.03 17.56 1.02
N ARG A 207 -4.29 16.32 1.42
CA ARG A 207 -4.41 15.94 2.83
C ARG A 207 -3.10 16.17 3.60
N MET A 208 -1.93 16.01 2.96
CA MET A 208 -0.62 16.32 3.56
C MET A 208 -0.42 17.83 3.68
N LEU A 209 -0.84 18.60 2.66
CA LEU A 209 -0.78 20.07 2.65
C LEU A 209 -1.74 20.71 3.67
N ALA A 210 -2.85 20.05 3.97
CA ALA A 210 -3.85 20.53 4.91
C ALA A 210 -3.47 20.34 6.39
N ARG A 211 -2.41 19.55 6.66
CA ARG A 211 -1.93 19.32 8.03
C ARG A 211 -1.43 20.62 8.66
N SER A 212 -1.61 20.76 9.97
CA SER A 212 -1.08 21.90 10.73
C SER A 212 0.45 21.95 10.74
N ASP A 213 1.10 20.80 10.55
CA ASP A 213 2.56 20.63 10.53
C ASP A 213 3.12 20.39 9.11
N ALA A 214 2.36 20.73 8.05
CA ALA A 214 2.75 20.48 6.66
C ALA A 214 4.18 20.96 6.30
N ALA A 215 4.61 22.11 6.84
CA ALA A 215 5.94 22.65 6.60
C ALA A 215 7.08 21.76 7.13
N LEU A 216 6.83 20.97 8.18
CA LEU A 216 7.79 20.01 8.72
C LEU A 216 8.00 18.83 7.76
N TRP A 217 6.90 18.32 7.20
CA TRP A 217 6.89 17.13 6.36
C TRP A 217 7.30 17.40 4.91
N ILE A 218 6.76 18.47 4.33
CA ILE A 218 6.96 18.82 2.92
C ILE A 218 8.14 19.77 2.82
N GLY A 219 8.02 20.97 3.39
CA GLY A 219 9.04 22.00 3.42
C GLY A 219 8.45 23.38 3.66
N PRO A 220 9.29 24.39 3.98
CA PRO A 220 8.82 25.73 4.31
C PRO A 220 8.29 26.54 3.11
N ASP A 221 8.67 26.16 1.88
CA ASP A 221 8.35 26.94 0.66
C ASP A 221 6.95 26.65 0.09
N VAL A 222 6.11 25.93 0.83
CA VAL A 222 4.71 25.68 0.43
C VAL A 222 3.95 27.00 0.42
N SER A 223 3.28 27.29 -0.69
CA SER A 223 2.48 28.51 -0.83
C SER A 223 1.34 28.54 0.18
N PRO A 224 1.18 29.63 0.95
CA PRO A 224 0.05 29.79 1.88
C PRO A 224 -1.31 29.69 1.18
N ALA A 225 -1.39 30.05 -0.09
CA ALA A 225 -2.62 29.92 -0.88
C ALA A 225 -2.94 28.45 -1.22
N VAL A 226 -1.93 27.63 -1.51
CA VAL A 226 -2.10 26.18 -1.71
C VAL A 226 -2.54 25.51 -0.40
N THR A 227 -1.89 25.84 0.72
CA THR A 227 -2.29 25.35 2.06
C THR A 227 -3.74 25.67 2.38
N ARG A 228 -4.20 26.90 2.11
CA ARG A 228 -5.59 27.30 2.34
C ARG A 228 -6.57 26.48 1.51
N ARG A 229 -6.29 26.28 0.22
CA ARG A 229 -7.11 25.42 -0.67
C ARG A 229 -7.17 23.98 -0.17
N ALA A 230 -6.04 23.44 0.29
CA ALA A 230 -5.98 22.10 0.87
C ALA A 230 -6.84 21.98 2.14
N GLN A 231 -6.79 22.98 3.03
CA GLN A 231 -7.63 23.05 4.22
C GLN A 231 -9.13 23.16 3.88
N GLU A 232 -9.49 23.96 2.89
CA GLU A 232 -10.86 24.08 2.38
C GLU A 232 -11.37 22.75 1.79
N TYR A 233 -10.50 22.03 1.06
CA TYR A 233 -10.79 20.68 0.57
C TYR A 233 -11.06 19.73 1.75
N GLU A 234 -10.18 19.67 2.75
CA GLU A 234 -10.39 18.81 3.93
C GLU A 234 -11.65 19.16 4.71
N ALA A 235 -11.98 20.45 4.83
CA ALA A 235 -13.23 20.88 5.46
C ALA A 235 -14.46 20.41 4.66
N LYS A 236 -14.38 20.27 3.33
CA LYS A 236 -15.45 19.68 2.50
C LYS A 236 -15.53 18.17 2.70
N VAL A 237 -14.39 17.47 2.69
CA VAL A 237 -14.30 16.01 2.96
C VAL A 237 -14.94 15.67 4.30
N LYS A 238 -14.59 16.40 5.37
CA LYS A 238 -15.14 16.18 6.72
C LYS A 238 -16.65 16.38 6.80
N ARG A 239 -17.21 17.30 5.99
CA ARG A 239 -18.66 17.53 5.91
C ARG A 239 -19.38 16.44 5.11
N ASN A 240 -18.73 15.88 4.10
CA ASN A 240 -19.32 14.93 3.16
C ASN A 240 -18.45 13.66 3.00
N PRO A 241 -18.27 12.85 4.07
CA PRO A 241 -17.36 11.70 4.05
C PRO A 241 -17.69 10.70 2.94
N GLY A 242 -18.97 10.45 2.62
CA GLY A 242 -19.36 9.46 1.61
C GLY A 242 -18.87 9.73 0.18
N HIS A 243 -18.41 10.96 -0.13
CA HIS A 243 -18.01 11.36 -1.48
C HIS A 243 -16.49 11.41 -1.71
N TYR A 244 -15.68 11.20 -0.67
CA TYR A 244 -14.23 11.47 -0.73
C TYR A 244 -13.35 10.40 -0.08
N LEU A 245 -13.90 9.18 0.10
CA LEU A 245 -13.23 8.03 0.73
C LEU A 245 -12.36 8.45 1.95
N PRO A 246 -12.96 8.95 3.03
CA PRO A 246 -12.24 9.24 4.26
C PRO A 246 -11.58 7.95 4.77
N GLU A 247 -10.45 8.11 5.44
CA GLU A 247 -9.71 7.00 6.07
C GLU A 247 -10.66 6.14 6.91
N SER A 248 -11.65 6.75 7.58
CA SER A 248 -12.67 6.05 8.37
C SER A 248 -13.52 5.02 7.63
N LEU A 249 -13.64 5.09 6.30
CA LEU A 249 -14.36 4.10 5.48
C LEU A 249 -13.47 2.93 5.02
N LEU A 250 -12.14 3.09 5.04
CA LEU A 250 -11.17 2.00 4.83
C LEU A 250 -11.02 1.12 6.09
N LEU A 251 -11.65 1.51 7.21
CA LEU A 251 -11.44 0.96 8.55
C LEU A 251 -12.60 0.09 9.09
N ARG A 252 -13.64 -0.20 8.29
CA ARG A 252 -14.73 -1.10 8.71
C ARG A 252 -14.37 -2.58 8.47
N ASP A 253 -14.07 -3.27 9.58
CA ASP A 253 -14.03 -4.71 9.83
C ASP A 253 -13.77 -5.66 8.64
N GLY A 254 -12.48 -5.92 8.36
CA GLY A 254 -12.02 -7.12 7.65
C GLY A 254 -12.02 -8.38 8.54
N GLY A 255 -13.12 -8.64 9.26
CA GLY A 255 -13.31 -9.79 10.15
C GLY A 255 -13.50 -11.14 9.44
N GLY A 256 -13.09 -11.26 8.18
CA GLY A 256 -13.08 -12.54 7.49
C GLY A 256 -11.91 -13.39 7.97
N ALA A 257 -12.18 -14.61 8.42
CA ALA A 257 -11.13 -15.60 8.64
C ALA A 257 -10.30 -15.72 7.36
N VAL A 258 -8.98 -15.56 7.50
CA VAL A 258 -8.02 -15.69 6.41
C VAL A 258 -8.03 -17.15 5.94
N PRO A 259 -8.52 -17.47 4.73
CA PRO A 259 -8.50 -18.84 4.24
C PRO A 259 -7.05 -19.30 4.05
N THR A 260 -6.82 -20.59 4.25
CA THR A 260 -5.52 -21.21 4.01
C THR A 260 -5.61 -22.14 2.80
N PHE A 261 -4.50 -22.40 2.10
CA PHE A 261 -4.49 -23.41 1.02
C PHE A 261 -5.01 -24.77 1.49
N ALA A 262 -4.68 -25.15 2.73
CA ALA A 262 -5.21 -26.36 3.37
C ALA A 262 -6.73 -26.32 3.63
N ALA A 263 -7.37 -25.14 3.57
CA ALA A 263 -8.82 -25.00 3.66
C ALA A 263 -9.51 -24.95 2.28
N LEU A 264 -8.73 -25.06 1.19
CA LEU A 264 -9.22 -25.22 -0.18
C LEU A 264 -8.97 -26.64 -0.72
N GLU A 265 -8.30 -27.48 0.06
CA GLU A 265 -8.29 -28.93 -0.10
C GLU A 265 -9.44 -29.50 0.75
N VAL A 266 -10.26 -30.36 0.15
CA VAL A 266 -11.48 -31.02 0.68
C VAL A 266 -12.80 -30.25 0.47
N ASP A 267 -13.41 -30.49 -0.69
CA ASP A 267 -14.71 -31.17 -0.79
C ASP A 267 -14.80 -31.79 -2.20
N ASP A 268 -14.12 -32.92 -2.39
CA ASP A 268 -14.47 -33.89 -3.44
C ASP A 268 -15.41 -34.93 -2.77
N GLU A 269 -16.72 -34.66 -2.82
CA GLU A 269 -17.78 -35.69 -2.83
C GLU A 269 -18.65 -35.53 -4.06
#